data_AF-A0A415HL82-F1
#
_entry.id   AF-A0A415HL82-F1
#
_cell.length_a   1.000
_cell.length_b   1.000
_cell.length_c   1.000
_cell.angle_alpha   90.00
_cell.angle_beta   90.00
_cell.angle_gamma   90.00
#
_symmetry.space_group_name_H-M   'P 1'
#
loop_
_entity.id
_entity.type
_entity.pdbx_description
1 polymer ?
#
loop_
_entity_poly.entity_id
_entity_poly.type
_entity_poly.pdbx_seq_one_letter_code
_entity_poly.pdbx_strand_id
1 'polypeptide(L)'
;MTLKEKQLEFIIYCIENTAERLGRYSADVYNKLKELGAIDGYINTFYDTLHTQGKAYIVDSLLEYIYHRDPQWLPKDYRPFQVSTQQKGDKSC
;
A
#
# COMPACT_ATOMS: atom_id res chain seq x y z
N MET A 1 3.11 23.24 -10.94
CA MET A 1 2.25 22.17 -10.41
C MET A 1 1.51 22.66 -9.18
N THR A 2 0.20 22.49 -9.17
CA THR A 2 -0.70 22.64 -8.03
C THR A 2 -0.57 21.45 -7.08
N LEU A 3 -1.08 21.58 -5.84
CA LEU A 3 -1.14 20.45 -4.90
C LEU A 3 -1.95 19.27 -5.46
N LYS A 4 -3.06 19.55 -6.15
CA LYS A 4 -3.92 18.52 -6.74
C LYS A 4 -3.19 17.71 -7.81
N GLU A 5 -2.39 18.37 -8.64
CA GLU A 5 -1.56 17.69 -9.66
C GLU A 5 -0.52 16.79 -8.99
N LYS A 6 0.16 17.26 -7.95
CA LYS A 6 1.13 16.44 -7.19
C LYS A 6 0.48 15.26 -6.47
N GLN A 7 -0.72 15.44 -5.93
CA GLN A 7 -1.48 14.35 -5.30
C GLN A 7 -1.90 13.31 -6.35
N LEU A 8 -2.36 13.75 -7.52
CA LEU A 8 -2.71 12.84 -8.61
C LEU A 8 -1.50 12.03 -9.08
N GLU A 9 -0.35 12.69 -9.31
CA GLU A 9 0.90 12.01 -9.66
C GLU A 9 1.31 11.00 -8.59
N PHE A 10 1.15 11.34 -7.32
CA PHE A 10 1.45 10.42 -6.21
C PHE A 10 0.49 9.23 -6.14
N ILE A 11 -0.81 9.42 -6.41
CA ILE A 11 -1.77 8.32 -6.49
C ILE A 11 -1.39 7.37 -7.63
N ILE A 12 -1.05 7.90 -8.80
CA ILE A 12 -0.60 7.11 -9.96
C ILE A 12 0.66 6.31 -9.58
N TYR A 13 1.64 6.98 -8.97
CA TYR A 13 2.85 6.34 -8.45
C TYR A 13 2.53 5.20 -7.48
N CYS A 14 1.64 5.40 -6.52
CA CYS A 14 1.22 4.36 -5.57
C CYS A 14 0.63 3.14 -6.27
N ILE A 15 -0.25 3.37 -7.25
CA ILE A 15 -0.92 2.30 -8.01
C ILE A 15 0.10 1.51 -8.83
N GLU A 16 0.94 2.18 -9.62
CA GLU A 16 1.90 1.54 -10.53
C GLU A 16 2.92 0.70 -9.76
N ASN A 17 3.49 1.23 -8.67
CA ASN A 17 4.49 0.50 -7.90
C ASN A 17 3.88 -0.67 -7.12
N THR A 18 2.61 -0.56 -6.70
CA THR A 18 1.88 -1.67 -6.08
C THR A 18 1.55 -2.74 -7.11
N ALA A 19 1.17 -2.35 -8.32
CA ALA A 19 0.90 -3.24 -9.44
C ALA A 19 2.15 -4.01 -9.88
N GLU A 20 3.29 -3.31 -9.99
CA GLU A 20 4.60 -3.91 -10.24
C GLU A 20 4.94 -4.97 -9.19
N ARG A 21 4.75 -4.65 -7.90
CA ARG A 21 5.02 -5.61 -6.80
C ARG A 21 4.12 -6.85 -6.84
N LEU A 22 2.86 -6.69 -7.26
CA LEU A 22 1.89 -7.78 -7.34
C LEU A 22 1.95 -8.56 -8.67
N GLY A 23 2.69 -8.05 -9.66
CA GLY A 23 2.66 -8.59 -11.02
C GLY A 23 1.26 -8.49 -11.67
N ARG A 24 0.51 -7.43 -11.37
CA ARG A 24 -0.87 -7.19 -11.86
C ARG A 24 -0.95 -5.95 -12.74
N TYR A 25 -2.05 -5.79 -13.48
CA TYR A 25 -2.31 -4.56 -14.19
C TYR A 25 -2.67 -3.43 -13.22
N SER A 26 -2.18 -2.22 -13.48
CA SER A 26 -2.49 -1.01 -12.69
C SER A 26 -4.00 -0.76 -12.57
N ALA A 27 -4.78 -1.13 -13.59
CA ALA A 27 -6.25 -1.02 -13.56
C ALA A 27 -6.88 -1.92 -12.47
N ASP A 28 -6.38 -3.14 -12.28
CA ASP A 28 -6.89 -4.07 -11.26
C ASP A 28 -6.58 -3.54 -9.86
N VAL A 29 -5.37 -3.01 -9.67
CA VAL A 29 -4.95 -2.38 -8.41
C VAL A 29 -5.74 -1.11 -8.13
N TYR A 30 -5.93 -0.25 -9.13
CA TYR A 30 -6.76 0.95 -9.00
C TYR A 30 -8.18 0.59 -8.55
N ASN A 31 -8.82 -0.35 -9.25
CA ASN A 31 -10.17 -0.79 -8.92
C ASN A 31 -10.24 -1.32 -7.49
N LYS A 32 -9.25 -2.11 -7.07
CA LYS A 32 -9.21 -2.65 -5.72
C LYS A 32 -8.99 -1.57 -4.65
N LEU A 33 -8.03 -0.67 -4.86
CA LEU A 33 -7.77 0.43 -3.92
C LEU A 33 -8.97 1.37 -3.83
N LYS A 34 -9.69 1.60 -4.93
CA LYS A 34 -10.93 2.37 -4.95
C LYS A 34 -12.06 1.65 -4.18
N GLU A 35 -12.27 0.37 -4.45
CA GLU A 35 -13.27 -0.48 -3.78
C GLU A 35 -13.06 -0.48 -2.26
N LEU A 36 -11.81 -0.60 -1.81
CA LEU A 36 -11.46 -0.61 -0.39
C LEU A 36 -11.41 0.79 0.26
N GLY A 37 -11.63 1.86 -0.52
CA GLY A 37 -11.56 3.24 -0.03
C GLY A 37 -10.14 3.75 0.26
N ALA A 38 -9.10 3.07 -0.25
CA ALA A 38 -7.70 3.41 0.01
C ALA A 38 -7.26 4.71 -0.67
N ILE A 39 -7.83 5.06 -1.83
CA ILE A 39 -7.44 6.28 -2.56
C ILE A 39 -7.73 7.52 -1.70
N ASP A 40 -8.97 7.66 -1.23
CA ASP A 40 -9.38 8.82 -0.45
C ASP A 40 -9.05 8.66 1.04
N GLY A 41 -9.40 7.50 1.61
CA GLY A 41 -9.29 7.23 3.04
C GLY A 41 -7.87 6.88 3.53
N TYR A 42 -6.89 6.77 2.63
CA TYR A 42 -5.51 6.48 3.01
C TYR A 42 -4.50 7.31 2.22
N ILE A 43 -4.42 7.15 0.90
CA ILE A 43 -3.40 7.81 0.07
C ILE A 43 -3.54 9.33 0.13
N ASN A 44 -4.75 9.85 -0.12
CA ASN A 44 -5.03 11.29 -0.05
C ASN A 44 -4.97 11.81 1.39
N THR A 45 -5.61 11.10 2.33
CA THR A 45 -5.68 11.51 3.75
C THR A 45 -4.29 11.63 4.38
N PHE A 46 -3.36 10.74 4.04
CA PHE A 46 -2.01 10.72 4.60
C PHE A 46 -0.92 11.16 3.61
N TYR A 47 -1.30 11.91 2.56
CA TYR A 47 -0.38 12.37 1.51
C TYR A 47 0.89 13.02 2.10
N ASP A 48 0.73 13.98 3.02
CA ASP A 48 1.84 14.73 3.62
C ASP A 48 2.88 13.83 4.31
N THR A 49 2.46 12.68 4.82
CA THR A 49 3.37 11.70 5.42
C THR A 49 3.90 10.74 4.36
N LEU A 50 3.03 10.13 3.56
CA LEU A 50 3.39 9.07 2.62
C LEU A 50 4.35 9.55 1.52
N HIS A 51 4.20 10.78 1.03
CA HIS A 51 5.06 11.29 -0.06
C HIS A 51 6.52 11.53 0.38
N THR A 52 6.82 11.48 1.67
CA THR A 52 8.18 11.57 2.22
C THR A 52 8.85 10.20 2.41
N GLN A 53 8.08 9.11 2.27
CA GLN A 53 8.55 7.76 2.53
C GLN A 53 9.20 7.14 1.29
N GLY A 54 10.03 6.11 1.52
CA GLY A 54 10.61 5.33 0.43
C GLY A 54 9.58 4.43 -0.26
N LYS A 55 9.82 4.11 -1.54
CA LYS A 55 8.98 3.23 -2.37
C LYS A 55 8.53 1.96 -1.64
N ALA A 56 9.47 1.24 -1.03
CA ALA A 56 9.20 -0.04 -0.37
C ALA A 56 8.16 0.13 0.75
N TYR A 57 8.33 1.14 1.60
CA TYR A 57 7.39 1.43 2.68
C TYR A 57 5.99 1.77 2.17
N ILE A 58 5.89 2.64 1.15
CA ILE A 58 4.61 3.02 0.56
C ILE A 58 3.88 1.80 0.00
N VAL A 59 4.58 0.95 -0.75
CA VAL A 59 3.98 -0.25 -1.33
C VAL A 59 3.59 -1.24 -0.24
N ASP A 60 4.46 -1.49 0.73
CA ASP A 60 4.18 -2.43 1.81
C ASP A 60 2.98 -1.95 2.65
N SER A 61 2.85 -0.65 2.89
CA SER A 61 1.71 -0.10 3.64
C SER A 61 0.38 -0.21 2.88
N LEU A 62 0.39 -0.09 1.56
CA LEU A 62 -0.80 -0.33 0.73
C LEU A 62 -1.17 -1.81 0.69
N LEU A 63 -0.19 -2.71 0.63
CA LEU A 63 -0.44 -4.14 0.71
C LEU A 63 -0.98 -4.54 2.08
N GLU A 64 -0.49 -3.95 3.16
CA GLU A 64 -1.05 -4.12 4.50
C GLU A 64 -2.48 -3.55 4.58
N TYR A 65 -2.75 -2.41 3.95
CA TYR A 65 -4.10 -1.85 3.88
C TYR A 65 -5.09 -2.83 3.23
N ILE A 66 -4.67 -3.48 2.14
CA ILE A 66 -5.44 -4.51 1.45
C ILE A 66 -5.57 -5.76 2.35
N TYR A 67 -4.48 -6.23 2.95
CA TYR A 67 -4.48 -7.45 3.77
C TYR A 67 -5.51 -7.41 4.91
N HIS A 68 -5.62 -6.26 5.61
CA HIS A 68 -6.57 -6.11 6.72
C HIS A 68 -8.04 -5.98 6.30
N ARG A 69 -8.33 -5.82 4.99
CA ARG A 69 -9.69 -5.61 4.47
C ARG A 69 -10.16 -6.71 3.52
N ASP A 70 -9.26 -7.20 2.68
CA ASP A 70 -9.49 -8.32 1.76
C ASP A 70 -8.18 -9.13 1.56
N PRO A 71 -7.83 -10.01 2.52
CA PRO A 71 -6.62 -10.81 2.42
C PRO A 71 -6.69 -11.84 1.28
N GLN A 72 -7.88 -12.23 0.83
CA GLN A 72 -8.05 -13.25 -0.22
C GLN A 72 -7.67 -12.72 -1.61
N TRP A 73 -7.67 -11.39 -1.78
CA TRP A 73 -7.27 -10.76 -3.03
C TRP A 73 -5.75 -10.77 -3.25
N LEU A 74 -4.95 -10.94 -2.20
CA LEU A 74 -3.49 -10.97 -2.26
C LEU A 74 -2.97 -12.36 -2.70
N PRO A 75 -1.72 -12.46 -3.16
CA PRO A 75 -1.07 -13.75 -3.42
C PRO A 75 -1.15 -14.68 -2.19
N LYS A 76 -1.34 -15.98 -2.40
CA LYS A 76 -1.53 -16.96 -1.32
C LYS A 76 -0.34 -17.04 -0.35
N ASP A 77 0.85 -16.69 -0.83
CA ASP A 77 2.10 -16.67 -0.09
C ASP A 77 2.46 -15.28 0.47
N TYR A 78 1.60 -14.27 0.29
CA TYR A 78 1.80 -12.95 0.85
C TYR A 78 1.90 -12.99 2.37
N ARG A 79 2.91 -12.30 2.92
CA ARG A 79 3.11 -12.13 4.36
C ARG A 79 3.18 -10.64 4.70
N PRO A 80 2.32 -10.13 5.59
CA PRO A 80 2.38 -8.73 6.02
C PRO A 80 3.68 -8.45 6.78
N PHE A 81 4.21 -7.24 6.63
CA PHE A 81 5.49 -6.85 7.19
C PHE A 81 5.46 -6.81 8.73
N GLN A 82 4.37 -6.31 9.32
CA GLN A 82 4.22 -6.23 10.79
C GLN A 82 4.16 -7.60 11.52
N VAL A 83 3.78 -8.70 10.86
CA VAL A 83 3.79 -10.03 11.50
C VAL A 83 5.21 -10.57 11.67
N SER A 84 6.15 -10.09 10.85
CA SER A 84 7.56 -10.52 10.90
C SER A 84 8.35 -9.84 12.02
N THR A 85 7.89 -8.69 12.52
CA THR A 85 8.55 -7.96 13.60
C THR A 85 8.12 -8.40 15.00
N GLN A 86 6.94 -9.03 15.15
CA GLN A 86 6.47 -9.53 16.45
C GLN A 86 7.16 -10.83 16.91
N GLN A 87 7.70 -11.66 15.99
CA GLN A 87 8.43 -12.88 16.38
C GLN A 87 9.85 -12.63 16.91
N LYS A 88 10.37 -11.40 16.83
CA LYS A 88 11.70 -11.05 17.34
C LYS A 88 11.67 -10.40 18.74
N GLY A 89 10.58 -10.60 19.49
CA GLY A 89 10.39 -10.12 20.86
C GLY A 89 10.51 -11.18 21.95
N ASP A 90 10.37 -12.47 21.63
CA ASP A 90 10.52 -13.56 22.61
C ASP A 90 11.90 -14.23 22.51
N LYS A 91 12.92 -13.50 22.98
CA LYS A 91 14.08 -14.13 23.63
C LYS A 91 14.20 -13.53 25.01
N SER A 92 13.44 -14.10 25.93
CA SER A 92 13.74 -14.10 27.36
C SER A 92 14.88 -15.09 27.62
N CYS A 93 15.80 -14.69 28.50
CA CYS A 93 17.07 -15.29 28.95
C CYS A 93 18.32 -14.61 28.38
#